data_AF-A0A0W0Z8J8-F1
#
_entry.id   AF-A0A0W0Z8J8-F1
#
_cell.length_a   1.000
_cell.length_b   1.000
_cell.length_c   1.000
_cell.angle_alpha   90.00
_cell.angle_beta   90.00
_cell.angle_gamma   90.00
#
_symmetry.space_group_name_H-M   'P 1'
#
loop_
_entity.id
_entity.type
_entity.pdbx_description
1 polymer ?
#
loop_
_entity_poly.entity_id
_entity_poly.type
_entity_poly.pdbx_seq_one_letter_code
_entity_poly.pdbx_strand_id
1 'polypeptide(L)'
;MLNAIWLGMILLSVVVGVIQGRLDNVVHAVTDSAKLGFEIALGLTGIMALWLGIMAIASESGLITRLARLLRPVMRPLFPDVPVDDPAMGSMIMNMAANMLGLGNAATPFGLQAMKELQRLNANAEQASDAMCTFLAINTSSIQLIPATAIAFLAANGALHPSSVIFSSLVATVASTVVGVTAVKQLAKLPAYRLKEVKSI
;
A
#
# COMPACT_ATOMS: atom_id res chain seq x y z
N MET A 1 17.07 5.83 -10.87
CA MET A 1 17.61 5.89 -9.48
C MET A 1 17.51 4.54 -8.78
N LEU A 2 16.34 3.92 -8.68
CA LEU A 2 16.18 2.62 -8.01
C LEU A 2 17.02 1.49 -8.64
N ASN A 3 17.06 1.39 -9.98
CA ASN A 3 17.88 0.39 -10.66
C ASN A 3 19.37 0.51 -10.34
N ALA A 4 19.87 1.73 -10.12
CA ALA A 4 21.26 1.95 -9.73
C ALA A 4 21.53 1.52 -8.28
N ILE A 5 20.57 1.75 -7.37
CA ILE A 5 20.64 1.27 -5.98
C ILE A 5 20.64 -0.26 -5.96
N TRP A 6 19.73 -0.91 -6.69
CA TRP A 6 19.66 -2.37 -6.79
C TRP A 6 20.93 -2.96 -7.37
N LEU A 7 21.42 -2.41 -8.48
CA LEU A 7 22.67 -2.84 -9.09
C LEU A 7 23.83 -2.67 -8.10
N GLY A 8 23.90 -1.55 -7.40
CA GLY A 8 24.89 -1.29 -6.37
C GLY A 8 24.85 -2.34 -5.24
N MET A 9 23.67 -2.67 -4.73
CA MET A 9 23.49 -3.71 -3.71
C MET A 9 23.92 -5.09 -4.20
N ILE A 10 23.56 -5.46 -5.42
CA ILE A 10 23.94 -6.75 -6.03
C ILE A 10 25.45 -6.82 -6.21
N LEU A 11 26.07 -5.80 -6.81
CA LEU A 11 27.52 -5.74 -6.99
C LEU A 11 28.25 -5.78 -5.64
N LEU A 12 27.77 -5.04 -4.65
CA LEU A 12 28.33 -5.06 -3.30
C LEU A 12 28.23 -6.47 -2.68
N SER A 13 27.10 -7.16 -2.83
CA SER A 13 26.96 -8.53 -2.32
C SER A 13 27.95 -9.51 -2.97
N VAL A 14 28.23 -9.36 -4.27
CA VAL A 14 29.21 -10.18 -4.99
C VAL A 14 30.62 -9.87 -4.50
N VAL A 15 30.99 -8.58 -4.40
CA VAL A 15 32.31 -8.15 -3.89
C VAL A 15 32.55 -8.65 -2.47
N VAL A 16 31.57 -8.46 -1.57
CA VAL A 16 31.65 -8.96 -0.19
C VAL A 16 31.74 -10.48 -0.16
N GLY A 17 30.96 -11.17 -1.01
CA GLY A 17 31.01 -12.62 -1.15
C GLY A 17 32.38 -13.14 -1.59
N VAL A 18 33.04 -12.45 -2.53
CA VAL A 18 34.42 -12.77 -2.97
C VAL A 18 35.42 -12.53 -1.85
N ILE A 19 35.39 -11.38 -1.18
CA ILE A 19 36.33 -11.03 -0.09
C ILE A 19 36.21 -12.02 1.07
N GLN A 20 35.00 -12.46 1.40
CA GLN A 20 34.74 -13.41 2.49
C GLN A 20 34.90 -14.89 2.07
N GLY A 21 35.16 -15.18 0.79
CA GLY A 21 35.21 -16.55 0.27
C GLY A 21 33.88 -17.32 0.34
N ARG A 22 32.74 -16.61 0.30
CA ARG A 22 31.38 -17.13 0.42
C ARG A 22 30.56 -16.95 -0.87
N LEU A 23 31.22 -17.06 -2.02
CA LEU A 23 30.57 -16.84 -3.32
C LEU A 23 29.42 -17.83 -3.57
N ASP A 24 29.55 -19.06 -3.07
CA ASP A 24 28.49 -20.07 -3.16
C ASP A 24 27.19 -19.60 -2.50
N ASN A 25 27.28 -18.94 -1.34
CA ASN A 25 26.10 -18.40 -0.66
C ASN A 25 25.41 -17.31 -1.48
N VAL A 26 26.16 -16.52 -2.25
CA VAL A 26 25.59 -15.50 -3.15
C VAL A 26 24.83 -16.18 -4.28
N VAL A 27 25.38 -17.23 -4.88
CA VAL A 27 24.72 -18.00 -5.96
C VAL A 27 23.46 -18.70 -5.44
N HIS A 28 23.52 -19.32 -4.26
CA HIS A 28 22.36 -19.92 -3.61
C HIS A 28 21.28 -18.88 -3.31
N ALA A 29 21.65 -17.73 -2.74
CA ALA A 29 20.71 -16.66 -2.43
C ALA A 29 19.95 -16.14 -3.67
N VAL A 30 20.62 -16.05 -4.83
CA VAL A 30 19.97 -15.66 -6.10
C VAL A 30 18.91 -16.70 -6.50
N THR A 31 19.25 -17.99 -6.45
CA THR A 31 18.35 -19.09 -6.85
C THR A 31 17.16 -19.21 -5.88
N ASP A 32 17.41 -19.13 -4.58
CA ASP A 32 16.38 -19.17 -3.54
C ASP A 32 15.44 -17.97 -3.64
N SER A 33 15.99 -16.78 -3.87
CA SER A 33 15.18 -15.57 -4.07
C SER A 33 14.30 -15.66 -5.32
N ALA A 34 14.79 -16.28 -6.41
CA ALA A 34 14.00 -16.51 -7.61
C ALA A 34 12.83 -17.47 -7.34
N LYS A 35 13.07 -18.56 -6.60
CA LYS A 35 12.03 -19.51 -6.20
C LYS A 35 10.99 -18.84 -5.30
N LEU A 36 11.45 -18.12 -4.28
CA LEU A 36 10.58 -17.36 -3.37
C LEU A 36 9.72 -16.35 -4.14
N GLY A 37 10.29 -15.62 -5.08
CA GLY A 37 9.56 -14.68 -5.92
C GLY A 37 8.43 -15.35 -6.71
N PHE A 38 8.68 -16.54 -7.27
CA PHE A 38 7.66 -17.31 -7.99
C PHE A 38 6.55 -17.81 -7.07
N GLU A 39 6.89 -18.35 -5.90
CA GLU A 39 5.92 -18.81 -4.88
C GLU A 39 5.02 -17.66 -4.42
N ILE A 40 5.60 -16.48 -4.15
CA ILE A 40 4.85 -15.28 -3.78
C ILE A 40 3.92 -14.85 -4.92
N ALA A 41 4.40 -14.80 -6.16
CA ALA A 41 3.60 -14.38 -7.31
C ALA A 41 2.38 -15.30 -7.54
N LEU A 42 2.56 -16.62 -7.41
CA LEU A 42 1.48 -17.59 -7.50
C LEU A 42 0.43 -17.41 -6.40
N GLY A 43 0.88 -17.27 -5.15
CA GLY A 43 -0.01 -17.03 -4.01
C GLY A 43 -0.80 -15.73 -4.14
N LEU A 44 -0.12 -14.64 -4.54
CA LEU A 44 -0.75 -13.35 -4.78
C LEU A 44 -1.77 -13.39 -5.93
N THR A 45 -1.48 -14.13 -7.00
CA THR A 45 -2.41 -14.25 -8.14
C THR A 45 -3.74 -14.85 -7.70
N GLY A 46 -3.72 -15.95 -6.94
CA GLY A 46 -4.95 -16.62 -6.47
C GLY A 46 -5.80 -15.74 -5.56
N ILE A 47 -5.17 -15.09 -4.57
CA ILE A 47 -5.88 -14.22 -3.63
C ILE A 47 -6.37 -12.94 -4.31
N MET A 48 -5.61 -12.35 -5.23
CA MET A 48 -6.05 -11.20 -6.02
C MET A 48 -7.24 -11.57 -6.90
N ALA A 49 -7.23 -12.71 -7.59
CA ALA A 49 -8.35 -13.13 -8.41
C ALA A 49 -9.65 -13.24 -7.60
N LEU A 50 -9.59 -13.81 -6.39
CA LEU A 50 -10.73 -13.90 -5.48
C LEU A 50 -11.25 -12.51 -5.08
N TRP A 51 -10.37 -11.65 -4.56
CA TRP A 51 -10.79 -10.34 -4.05
C TRP A 51 -11.25 -9.39 -5.16
N LEU A 52 -10.62 -9.43 -6.33
CA LEU A 52 -11.05 -8.66 -7.50
C LEU A 52 -12.40 -9.15 -8.02
N GLY A 53 -12.66 -10.47 -7.98
CA GLY A 53 -13.97 -11.03 -8.31
C GLY A 53 -15.07 -10.56 -7.35
N ILE A 54 -14.83 -10.64 -6.04
CA ILE A 54 -15.76 -10.11 -5.02
C ILE A 54 -15.98 -8.61 -5.21
N MET A 55 -14.92 -7.87 -5.51
CA MET A 55 -14.98 -6.43 -5.74
C MET A 55 -15.79 -6.07 -6.98
N ALA A 56 -15.66 -6.83 -8.08
CA ALA A 56 -16.48 -6.65 -9.27
C ALA A 56 -17.97 -6.82 -8.94
N ILE A 57 -18.34 -7.86 -8.19
CA ILE A 57 -19.72 -8.09 -7.73
C ILE A 57 -20.21 -6.93 -6.83
N ALA A 58 -19.39 -6.47 -5.89
CA ALA A 58 -19.72 -5.34 -5.02
C ALA A 58 -19.89 -4.02 -5.80
N SER A 59 -19.13 -3.84 -6.88
CA SER A 59 -19.23 -2.69 -7.78
C SER A 59 -20.51 -2.75 -8.61
N GLU A 60 -20.78 -3.89 -9.26
CA GLU A 60 -21.98 -4.10 -10.09
C GLU A 60 -23.28 -4.03 -9.28
N SER A 61 -23.27 -4.48 -8.03
CA SER A 61 -24.40 -4.34 -7.10
C SER A 61 -24.62 -2.91 -6.58
N GLY A 62 -23.70 -1.98 -6.89
CA GLY A 62 -23.74 -0.59 -6.41
C GLY A 62 -23.42 -0.43 -4.92
N LEU A 63 -22.98 -1.48 -4.23
CA LEU A 63 -22.60 -1.44 -2.82
C LEU A 63 -21.42 -0.48 -2.60
N ILE A 64 -20.43 -0.54 -3.49
CA ILE A 64 -19.25 0.33 -3.45
C ILE A 64 -19.64 1.80 -3.56
N THR A 65 -20.53 2.15 -4.49
CA THR A 65 -21.02 3.52 -4.67
C THR A 65 -21.77 4.04 -3.44
N ARG A 66 -22.49 3.17 -2.71
CA ARG A 66 -23.15 3.53 -1.46
C ARG A 66 -22.14 3.80 -0.34
N LEU A 67 -21.14 2.93 -0.20
CA LEU A 67 -20.03 3.12 0.76
C LEU A 67 -19.23 4.38 0.45
N ALA A 68 -18.91 4.64 -0.82
CA ALA A 68 -18.22 5.85 -1.24
C ALA A 68 -19.01 7.12 -0.91
N ARG A 69 -20.34 7.10 -1.10
CA ARG A 69 -21.22 8.21 -0.69
C ARG A 69 -21.27 8.40 0.83
N LEU A 70 -21.26 7.32 1.60
CA LEU A 70 -21.22 7.37 3.07
C LEU A 70 -19.90 7.96 3.58
N LEU A 71 -18.78 7.58 2.96
CA LEU A 71 -17.43 8.01 3.34
C LEU A 71 -16.98 9.30 2.63
N ARG A 72 -17.84 9.88 1.79
CA ARG A 72 -17.63 11.15 1.08
C ARG A 72 -17.08 12.29 1.96
N PRO A 73 -17.56 12.55 3.20
CA PRO A 73 -17.05 13.66 3.99
C PRO A 73 -15.56 13.50 4.36
N VAL A 74 -15.05 12.26 4.41
CA VAL A 74 -13.65 11.97 4.72
C VAL A 74 -12.82 11.85 3.43
N MET A 75 -13.36 11.16 2.42
CA MET A 75 -12.61 10.89 1.19
C MET A 75 -12.44 12.11 0.29
N ARG A 76 -13.46 12.98 0.17
CA ARG A 76 -13.40 14.13 -0.74
C ARG A 76 -12.30 15.15 -0.37
N PRO A 77 -12.09 15.52 0.91
CA PRO A 77 -10.98 16.38 1.29
C PRO A 77 -9.61 15.72 1.10
N LEU A 78 -9.52 14.40 1.32
CA LEU A 78 -8.26 13.65 1.18
C LEU A 78 -7.88 13.43 -0.29
N PHE A 79 -8.85 13.15 -1.15
CA PHE A 79 -8.66 12.79 -2.56
C PHE A 79 -9.54 13.68 -3.46
N PRO A 80 -9.23 14.97 -3.59
CA PRO A 80 -10.05 15.89 -4.40
C PRO A 80 -10.06 15.55 -5.88
N ASP A 81 -8.98 14.92 -6.38
CA ASP A 81 -8.78 14.62 -7.80
C ASP A 81 -9.38 13.28 -8.23
N VAL A 82 -9.96 12.52 -7.30
CA VAL A 82 -10.57 11.21 -7.58
C VAL A 82 -12.09 11.35 -7.54
N PRO A 83 -12.81 11.05 -8.66
CA PRO A 83 -14.26 11.09 -8.67
C PRO A 83 -14.85 10.09 -7.65
N VAL A 84 -15.89 10.52 -6.93
CA VAL A 84 -16.47 9.71 -5.83
C VAL A 84 -17.10 8.41 -6.33
N ASP A 85 -17.63 8.41 -7.56
CA ASP A 85 -18.29 7.25 -8.16
C ASP A 85 -17.33 6.38 -9.01
N ASP A 86 -16.02 6.69 -9.02
CA ASP A 86 -15.03 5.92 -9.78
C ASP A 86 -14.60 4.64 -9.02
N PRO A 87 -14.35 3.51 -9.71
CA PRO A 87 -13.82 2.28 -9.11
C PRO A 87 -12.54 2.47 -8.26
N ALA A 88 -11.73 3.48 -8.56
CA ALA A 88 -10.57 3.88 -7.75
C ALA A 88 -10.96 4.15 -6.30
N MET A 89 -12.07 4.88 -6.09
CA MET A 89 -12.56 5.23 -4.76
C MET A 89 -12.93 3.99 -3.95
N GLY A 90 -13.60 3.03 -4.60
CA GLY A 90 -13.94 1.75 -3.99
C GLY A 90 -12.72 0.95 -3.53
N SER A 91 -11.70 0.86 -4.40
CA SER A 91 -10.47 0.11 -4.11
C SER A 91 -9.72 0.71 -2.93
N MET A 92 -9.64 2.05 -2.87
CA MET A 92 -9.03 2.76 -1.75
C MET A 92 -9.79 2.52 -0.44
N ILE A 93 -11.12 2.62 -0.46
CA ILE A 93 -11.96 2.37 0.72
C ILE A 93 -11.75 0.95 1.26
N MET A 94 -11.78 -0.05 0.37
CA MET A 94 -11.61 -1.45 0.76
C MET A 94 -10.23 -1.72 1.35
N ASN A 95 -9.17 -1.18 0.74
CA ASN A 95 -7.83 -1.27 1.27
C ASN A 95 -7.72 -0.60 2.66
N MET A 96 -8.22 0.63 2.81
CA MET A 96 -8.18 1.35 4.08
C MET A 96 -8.98 0.61 5.16
N ALA A 97 -10.16 0.07 4.83
CA ALA A 97 -10.96 -0.71 5.76
C ALA A 97 -10.25 -2.01 6.19
N ALA A 98 -9.66 -2.75 5.24
CA ALA A 98 -8.88 -3.95 5.53
C ALA A 98 -7.67 -3.64 6.43
N ASN A 99 -6.95 -2.55 6.13
CA ASN A 99 -5.86 -2.07 6.98
C ASN A 99 -6.38 -1.72 8.37
N MET A 100 -7.46 -0.93 8.51
CA MET A 100 -8.00 -0.53 9.82
C MET A 100 -8.46 -1.69 10.70
N LEU A 101 -8.92 -2.79 10.10
CA LEU A 101 -9.35 -4.01 10.79
C LEU A 101 -8.21 -5.02 11.05
N GLY A 102 -7.01 -4.74 10.56
CA GLY A 102 -5.82 -5.58 10.80
C GLY A 102 -5.80 -6.81 9.91
N LEU A 103 -6.47 -6.72 8.76
CA LEU A 103 -6.53 -7.75 7.74
C LEU A 103 -5.45 -7.49 6.67
N GLY A 104 -4.18 -7.36 7.09
CA GLY A 104 -3.07 -6.98 6.20
C GLY A 104 -2.91 -7.87 4.96
N ASN A 105 -3.21 -9.17 5.10
CA ASN A 105 -3.21 -10.14 3.99
C ASN A 105 -4.26 -9.81 2.91
N ALA A 106 -5.38 -9.19 3.29
CA ALA A 106 -6.40 -8.72 2.35
C ALA A 106 -6.16 -7.28 1.90
N ALA A 107 -5.50 -6.44 2.71
CA ALA A 107 -5.25 -5.05 2.37
C ALA A 107 -4.31 -4.88 1.16
N THR A 108 -3.28 -5.72 1.06
CA THR A 108 -2.28 -5.68 -0.02
C THR A 108 -2.90 -5.81 -1.44
N PRO A 109 -3.72 -6.83 -1.75
CA PRO A 109 -4.33 -6.95 -3.08
C PRO A 109 -5.25 -5.77 -3.42
N PHE A 110 -6.03 -5.25 -2.46
CA PHE A 110 -6.83 -4.04 -2.67
C PHE A 110 -5.97 -2.80 -2.87
N GLY A 111 -4.82 -2.69 -2.20
CA GLY A 111 -3.88 -1.58 -2.35
C GLY A 111 -3.25 -1.55 -3.74
N LEU A 112 -2.83 -2.71 -4.25
CA LEU A 112 -2.32 -2.85 -5.62
C LEU A 112 -3.39 -2.49 -6.66
N GLN A 113 -4.63 -2.94 -6.46
CA GLN A 113 -5.74 -2.56 -7.34
C GLN A 113 -6.02 -1.06 -7.28
N ALA A 114 -6.05 -0.46 -6.08
CA ALA A 114 -6.23 0.98 -5.92
C ALA A 114 -5.15 1.78 -6.65
N MET A 115 -3.88 1.38 -6.53
CA MET A 115 -2.78 2.02 -7.25
C MET A 115 -2.93 1.89 -8.77
N LYS A 116 -3.40 0.74 -9.27
CA LYS A 116 -3.67 0.53 -10.69
C LYS A 116 -4.80 1.45 -11.19
N GLU A 117 -5.88 1.60 -10.43
CA GLU A 117 -6.98 2.50 -10.77
C GLU A 117 -6.58 3.98 -10.67
N LEU A 118 -5.80 4.36 -9.66
CA LEU A 118 -5.25 5.71 -9.55
C LEU A 118 -4.30 6.03 -10.70
N GLN A 119 -3.50 5.06 -11.14
CA GLN A 119 -2.64 5.19 -12.33
C GLN A 119 -3.48 5.34 -13.61
N ARG A 120 -4.64 4.69 -13.71
CA ARG A 120 -5.58 4.85 -14.84
C ARG A 120 -6.12 6.28 -14.92
N LEU A 121 -6.37 6.92 -13.78
CA LEU A 121 -6.83 8.31 -13.70
C LEU A 121 -5.69 9.33 -13.86
N ASN A 122 -4.43 8.88 -13.85
CA ASN A 122 -3.28 9.76 -13.89
C ASN A 122 -3.00 10.21 -15.33
N ALA A 123 -3.06 11.52 -15.56
CA ALA A 123 -2.75 12.13 -16.87
C ALA A 123 -1.27 11.97 -17.26
N ASN A 124 -0.36 11.76 -16.30
CA ASN A 124 1.06 11.55 -16.55
C ASN A 124 1.52 10.20 -15.97
N ALA A 125 1.57 9.18 -16.82
CA ALA A 125 1.92 7.83 -16.38
C ALA A 125 3.33 7.71 -15.78
N GLU A 126 4.26 8.61 -16.10
CA GLU A 126 5.64 8.57 -15.61
C GLU A 126 5.83 9.23 -14.23
N GLN A 127 4.84 9.98 -13.74
CA GLN A 127 4.91 10.71 -12.47
C GLN A 127 3.76 10.32 -11.57
N ALA A 128 4.05 9.99 -10.30
CA ALA A 128 3.00 9.67 -9.33
C ALA A 128 2.08 10.88 -9.09
N SER A 129 0.76 10.65 -9.10
CA SER A 129 -0.21 11.70 -8.83
C SER A 129 -0.30 12.02 -7.33
N ASP A 130 -0.82 13.21 -6.98
CA ASP A 130 -1.05 13.60 -5.58
C ASP A 130 -1.97 12.62 -4.84
N ALA A 131 -2.94 12.04 -5.55
CA ALA A 131 -3.81 10.99 -5.02
C ALA A 131 -3.02 9.71 -4.69
N MET A 132 -2.11 9.27 -5.58
CA MET A 132 -1.24 8.11 -5.32
C MET A 132 -0.32 8.35 -4.11
N CYS A 133 0.31 9.53 -4.03
CA CYS A 133 1.17 9.90 -2.90
C CYS A 133 0.39 9.97 -1.58
N THR A 134 -0.80 10.56 -1.60
CA THR A 134 -1.68 10.63 -0.41
C THR A 134 -2.12 9.24 0.03
N PHE A 135 -2.53 8.39 -0.91
CA PHE A 135 -2.95 7.02 -0.63
C PHE A 135 -1.82 6.18 -0.03
N LEU A 136 -0.62 6.32 -0.58
CA LEU A 136 0.57 5.66 -0.06
C LEU A 136 0.93 6.14 1.35
N ALA A 137 0.85 7.44 1.63
CA ALA A 137 1.11 7.98 2.95
C ALA A 137 0.14 7.40 4.00
N ILE A 138 -1.15 7.32 3.67
CA ILE A 138 -2.19 6.72 4.53
C ILE A 138 -1.94 5.22 4.75
N ASN A 139 -1.58 4.49 3.70
CA ASN A 139 -1.23 3.06 3.82
C ASN A 139 0.02 2.84 4.67
N THR A 140 1.01 3.71 4.55
CA THR A 140 2.26 3.62 5.32
C THR A 140 2.02 3.89 6.80
N SER A 141 1.14 4.85 7.13
CA SER A 141 0.80 5.16 8.51
C SER A 141 -0.23 4.21 9.13
N SER A 142 -0.99 3.47 8.30
CA SER A 142 -1.85 2.33 8.66
C SER A 142 -2.63 2.53 9.96
N ILE A 143 -3.62 3.43 9.97
CA ILE A 143 -4.54 3.58 11.13
C ILE A 143 -5.12 2.22 11.46
N GLN A 144 -4.91 1.78 12.71
CA GLN A 144 -5.26 0.44 13.15
C GLN A 144 -6.31 0.53 14.27
N LEU A 145 -7.59 0.28 13.96
CA LEU A 145 -8.65 0.23 14.96
C LEU A 145 -8.59 -1.09 15.74
N ILE A 146 -8.40 -2.18 14.99
CA ILE A 146 -8.25 -3.53 15.55
C ILE A 146 -6.95 -4.10 14.98
N PRO A 147 -5.86 -4.15 15.73
CA PRO A 147 -4.59 -4.74 15.30
C PRO A 147 -4.64 -6.27 15.41
N ALA A 148 -5.56 -6.91 14.68
CA ALA A 148 -5.84 -8.34 14.80
C ALA A 148 -4.58 -9.22 14.64
N THR A 149 -3.72 -8.90 13.66
CA THR A 149 -2.45 -9.61 13.47
C THR A 149 -1.49 -9.45 14.64
N ALA A 150 -1.37 -8.25 15.21
CA ALA A 150 -0.47 -8.01 16.35
C ALA A 150 -1.00 -8.69 17.62
N ILE A 151 -2.32 -8.67 17.84
CA ILE A 151 -2.97 -9.39 18.94
C ILE A 151 -2.71 -10.89 18.82
N ALA A 152 -2.92 -11.46 17.62
CA ALA A 152 -2.68 -12.88 17.36
C ALA A 152 -1.21 -13.25 17.58
N PHE A 153 -0.28 -12.40 17.13
CA PHE A 153 1.16 -12.60 17.33
C PHE A 153 1.54 -12.56 18.82
N LEU A 154 1.05 -11.56 19.57
CA LEU A 154 1.30 -11.44 21.01
C LEU A 154 0.71 -12.62 21.80
N ALA A 155 -0.51 -13.04 21.44
CA ALA A 155 -1.15 -14.21 22.05
C ALA A 155 -0.35 -15.50 21.80
N ALA A 156 0.13 -15.71 20.57
CA ALA A 156 0.95 -16.87 20.21
C ALA A 156 2.30 -16.91 20.95
N ASN A 157 2.82 -15.75 21.38
CA ASN A 157 4.06 -15.63 22.15
C ASN A 157 3.83 -15.51 23.67
N GLY A 158 2.62 -15.83 24.16
CA GLY A 158 2.33 -15.95 25.59
C GLY A 158 2.08 -14.64 26.35
N ALA A 159 1.75 -13.54 25.65
CA ALA A 159 1.40 -12.29 26.31
C ALA A 159 0.13 -12.44 27.17
N LEU A 160 0.17 -11.95 28.42
CA LEU A 160 -0.95 -12.01 29.37
C LEU A 160 -2.17 -11.18 28.92
N HIS A 161 -1.93 -10.03 28.29
CA HIS A 161 -2.97 -9.13 27.78
C HIS A 161 -2.66 -8.67 26.34
N PRO A 162 -2.81 -9.53 25.32
CA PRO A 162 -2.47 -9.22 23.92
C PRO A 162 -3.25 -8.03 23.35
N SER A 163 -4.45 -7.76 23.86
CA SER A 163 -5.31 -6.64 23.46
C SER A 163 -4.85 -5.28 23.98
N SER A 164 -3.89 -5.21 24.91
CA SER A 164 -3.36 -3.93 25.42
C SER A 164 -2.73 -3.07 24.32
N VAL A 165 -2.28 -3.68 23.21
CA VAL A 165 -1.70 -2.99 22.06
C VAL A 165 -2.71 -2.15 21.28
N ILE A 166 -4.02 -2.36 21.45
CA ILE A 166 -5.07 -1.65 20.70
C ILE A 166 -4.94 -0.13 20.90
N PHE A 167 -4.87 0.33 22.15
CA PHE A 167 -4.84 1.76 22.43
C PHE A 167 -3.53 2.42 21.98
N SER A 168 -2.38 1.80 22.28
CA SER A 168 -1.07 2.34 21.92
C SER A 168 -0.87 2.37 20.40
N SER A 169 -1.29 1.32 19.69
CA SER A 169 -1.24 1.28 18.22
C SER A 169 -2.18 2.30 17.58
N LEU A 170 -3.40 2.47 18.09
CA LEU A 170 -4.32 3.48 17.58
C LEU A 170 -3.75 4.89 17.72
N VAL A 171 -3.22 5.24 18.90
CA VAL A 171 -2.63 6.58 19.12
C VAL A 171 -1.42 6.80 18.20
N ALA A 172 -0.53 5.82 18.09
CA ALA A 172 0.66 5.92 17.24
C ALA A 172 0.30 6.04 15.74
N THR A 173 -0.67 5.25 15.27
CA THR A 173 -1.06 5.22 13.86
C THR A 173 -1.90 6.44 13.46
N VAL A 174 -2.74 6.97 14.37
CA VAL A 174 -3.43 8.25 14.14
C VAL A 174 -2.41 9.40 14.08
N ALA A 175 -1.48 9.48 15.03
CA ALA A 175 -0.46 10.53 15.04
C ALA A 175 0.40 10.50 13.76
N SER A 176 0.89 9.32 13.36
CA SER A 176 1.66 9.18 12.13
C SER A 176 0.84 9.50 10.87
N THR A 177 -0.46 9.16 10.85
CA THR A 177 -1.32 9.50 9.71
C THR A 177 -1.56 10.99 9.59
N VAL A 178 -1.79 11.69 10.71
CA VAL A 178 -1.95 13.15 10.72
C VAL A 178 -0.69 13.82 10.17
N VAL A 179 0.49 13.39 10.64
CA VAL A 179 1.78 13.92 10.16
C VAL A 179 1.97 13.60 8.67
N GLY A 180 1.74 12.36 8.25
CA GLY A 180 1.94 11.91 6.86
C GLY A 180 1.03 12.63 5.86
N VAL A 181 -0.26 12.73 6.18
CA VAL A 181 -1.23 13.46 5.34
C VAL A 181 -0.89 14.95 5.28
N THR A 182 -0.55 15.57 6.42
CA THR A 182 -0.17 16.98 6.46
C THR A 182 1.09 17.24 5.64
N ALA A 183 2.11 16.39 5.79
CA ALA A 183 3.36 16.49 5.04
C ALA A 183 3.12 16.37 3.53
N VAL A 184 2.38 15.35 3.07
CA VAL A 184 2.04 15.17 1.65
C VAL A 184 1.28 16.39 1.10
N LYS A 185 0.27 16.89 1.80
CA LYS A 185 -0.54 18.02 1.34
C LYS A 185 0.25 19.33 1.27
N GLN A 186 1.25 19.50 2.14
CA GLN A 186 2.11 20.69 2.10
C GLN A 186 3.18 20.56 1.02
N LEU A 187 3.77 19.38 0.84
CA LEU A 187 4.74 19.11 -0.22
C LEU A 187 4.13 19.27 -1.61
N ALA A 188 2.90 18.77 -1.83
CA ALA A 188 2.18 18.90 -3.10
C ALA A 188 1.97 20.37 -3.55
N LYS A 189 1.94 21.32 -2.61
CA LYS A 189 1.79 22.76 -2.93
C LYS A 189 3.08 23.40 -3.43
N LEU A 190 4.25 22.82 -3.13
CA LEU A 190 5.54 23.39 -3.47
C LEU A 190 5.79 23.29 -4.99
N PRO A 191 6.42 24.30 -5.60
CA PRO A 191 6.63 24.34 -7.05
C PRO A 191 7.51 23.20 -7.57
N ALA A 192 8.38 22.63 -6.73
CA ALA A 192 9.24 21.51 -7.09
C ALA A 192 8.49 20.18 -7.29
N TYR A 193 7.31 20.03 -6.67
CA TYR A 193 6.52 18.79 -6.68
C TYR A 193 5.19 18.92 -7.43
N ARG A 194 4.88 20.10 -7.96
CA ARG A 194 3.66 20.31 -8.73
C ARG A 194 3.75 19.54 -10.05
N LEU A 195 2.75 18.70 -10.32
CA LEU A 195 2.63 18.01 -11.60
C LEU A 195 2.59 19.05 -12.72
N LYS A 196 3.47 18.89 -13.72
CA LYS A 196 3.44 19.74 -14.91
C LYS A 196 2.21 19.38 -15.72
N GLU A 197 1.32 20.35 -15.97
CA GLU A 197 0.20 20.15 -16.90
C GLU A 197 0.75 19.72 -18.27
N VAL A 198 0.33 18.55 -18.72
CA VAL A 198 0.58 18.11 -20.09
C VAL A 198 -0.31 18.99 -20.97
N LYS A 199 0.30 19.89 -21.75
CA LYS A 199 -0.41 20.58 -22.84
C LYS A 199 -1.01 19.50 -23.73
N SER A 200 -2.34 19.39 -23.76
CA SER A 200 -3.02 18.61 -24.78
C SER A 200 -2.62 19.17 -26.15
N ILE A 201 -1.98 18.34 -26.97
CA ILE A 201 -1.72 18.63 -28.39
C ILE A 201 -3.04 18.49 -29.15
#